data_AF-A0A963H4E4-F1
#
_entry.id   AF-A0A963H4E4-F1
#
_cell.length_a   1.000
_cell.length_b   1.000
_cell.length_c   1.000
_cell.angle_alpha   90.00
_cell.angle_beta   90.00
_cell.angle_gamma   90.00
#
_symmetry.space_group_name_H-M   'P 1'
#
loop_
_entity.id
_entity.type
_entity.pdbx_description
1 polymer ?
#
loop_
_entity_poly.entity_id
_entity_poly.type
_entity_poly.pdbx_seq_one_letter_code
_entity_poly.pdbx_strand_id
1 'polypeptide(L)'
;MKDVTKGVLVVGVVLAASAVLLPWPDARADSDRRASHLAAPTHAVFEAECGACHLAYPPGLLPAVSWTRIMAGLEQHFGENAALAPAVA
;
A
#
# COMPACT_ATOMS: atom_id res chain seq x y z
N MET A 1 -15.85 -17.28 -49.67
CA MET A 1 -15.45 -18.06 -48.46
C MET A 1 -13.96 -17.93 -48.14
N LYS A 2 -13.04 -18.13 -49.10
CA LYS A 2 -11.58 -18.03 -48.87
C LYS A 2 -11.11 -16.61 -48.47
N ASP A 3 -11.77 -15.57 -48.96
CA ASP A 3 -11.41 -14.17 -48.68
C ASP A 3 -11.83 -13.71 -47.28
N VAL A 4 -12.94 -14.26 -46.78
CA VAL A 4 -13.44 -14.02 -45.41
C VAL A 4 -12.48 -14.63 -44.39
N THR A 5 -11.97 -15.85 -44.65
CA THR A 5 -11.01 -16.52 -43.76
C THR A 5 -9.68 -15.76 -43.66
N LYS A 6 -9.20 -15.18 -44.77
CA LYS A 6 -8.00 -14.32 -44.76
C LYS A 6 -8.22 -13.03 -43.96
N GLY A 7 -9.40 -12.40 -44.11
CA GLY A 7 -9.75 -11.19 -43.36
C GLY A 7 -9.81 -11.41 -41.86
N VAL A 8 -10.40 -12.52 -41.41
CA VAL A 8 -10.46 -12.89 -39.98
C VAL A 8 -9.06 -13.10 -39.40
N LEU A 9 -8.15 -13.72 -40.16
CA LEU A 9 -6.78 -13.99 -39.71
C LEU A 9 -5.97 -12.69 -39.56
N VAL A 10 -6.11 -11.75 -40.51
CA VAL A 10 -5.45 -10.44 -40.43
C VAL A 10 -5.97 -9.61 -39.25
N VAL A 11 -7.29 -9.57 -39.04
CA VAL A 11 -7.89 -8.85 -37.90
C VAL A 11 -7.45 -9.45 -36.56
N GLY A 12 -7.39 -10.79 -36.46
CA GLY A 12 -6.90 -11.48 -35.27
C GLY A 12 -5.44 -11.16 -34.94
N VAL A 13 -4.57 -11.12 -35.96
CA VAL A 13 -3.14 -10.77 -35.79
C VAL A 13 -2.97 -9.31 -35.37
N VAL A 14 -3.75 -8.37 -35.94
CA VAL A 14 -3.69 -6.95 -35.56
C VAL A 14 -4.13 -6.73 -34.11
N LEU A 15 -5.20 -7.39 -33.67
CA LEU A 15 -5.68 -7.31 -32.28
C LEU A 15 -4.67 -7.90 -31.28
N ALA A 16 -4.04 -9.03 -31.63
CA ALA A 16 -2.98 -9.63 -30.80
C ALA A 16 -1.72 -8.75 -30.72
N ALA A 17 -1.29 -8.16 -31.85
CA ALA A 17 -0.14 -7.26 -31.88
C ALA A 17 -0.38 -5.96 -31.08
N SER A 18 -1.61 -5.46 -31.07
CA SER A 18 -1.98 -4.26 -30.30
C SER A 18 -1.85 -4.46 -28.78
N ALA A 19 -2.12 -5.67 -28.28
CA ALA A 19 -1.92 -6.03 -26.87
C ALA A 19 -0.43 -6.14 -26.48
N VAL A 20 0.50 -6.23 -27.43
CA VAL A 20 1.94 -6.29 -27.17
C VAL A 20 2.59 -4.90 -27.26
N LEU A 21 2.04 -4.00 -28.08
CA LEU A 21 2.63 -2.71 -28.40
C LEU A 21 2.13 -1.55 -27.53
N LEU A 22 1.01 -1.71 -26.83
CA LEU A 22 0.52 -0.70 -25.89
C LEU A 22 1.17 -0.90 -24.52
N PRO A 23 1.66 0.16 -23.86
CA PRO A 23 2.15 0.07 -22.49
C PRO A 23 0.96 -0.30 -21.60
N TRP A 24 0.95 -1.55 -21.12
CA TRP A 24 0.04 -1.93 -20.06
C TRP A 24 0.35 -1.06 -18.85
N PRO A 25 -0.64 -0.56 -18.10
CA PRO A 25 -0.38 0.03 -16.80
C PRO A 25 0.38 -1.02 -15.98
N ASP A 26 1.60 -0.69 -15.57
CA ASP A 26 2.50 -1.60 -14.87
C ASP A 26 1.85 -2.09 -13.57
N ALA A 27 1.25 -3.28 -13.61
CA ALA A 27 0.72 -3.94 -12.41
C ALA A 27 1.79 -4.10 -11.30
N ARG A 28 3.08 -4.04 -11.68
CA ARG A 28 4.23 -4.02 -10.75
C ARG A 28 4.28 -2.77 -9.89
N ALA A 29 3.96 -1.60 -10.44
CA ALA A 29 4.05 -0.34 -9.71
C ALA A 29 3.03 -0.25 -8.56
N ASP A 30 1.87 -0.91 -8.69
CA ASP A 30 0.87 -1.00 -7.61
C ASP A 30 1.33 -1.95 -6.49
N SER A 31 1.95 -3.08 -6.85
CA SER A 31 2.49 -4.04 -5.88
C SER A 31 3.60 -3.44 -5.02
N ASP A 32 4.51 -2.67 -5.60
CA ASP A 32 5.64 -2.08 -4.88
C ASP A 32 5.17 -1.02 -3.87
N ARG A 33 4.13 -0.24 -4.22
CA ARG A 33 3.51 0.73 -3.31
C ARG A 33 2.78 0.04 -2.16
N ARG A 34 2.08 -1.06 -2.42
CA ARG A 34 1.43 -1.84 -1.37
C ARG A 34 2.46 -2.48 -0.43
N ALA A 35 3.58 -2.96 -0.97
CA ALA A 35 4.67 -3.52 -0.19
C ALA A 35 5.30 -2.46 0.73
N SER A 36 5.48 -1.22 0.25
CA SER A 36 6.05 -0.15 1.09
C SER A 36 5.12 0.27 2.23
N HIS A 37 3.79 0.23 2.03
CA HIS A 37 2.82 0.57 3.08
C HIS A 37 2.75 -0.48 4.19
N LEU A 38 3.11 -1.73 3.88
CA LEU A 38 3.13 -2.86 4.80
C LEU A 38 4.52 -3.11 5.40
N ALA A 39 5.51 -2.29 5.07
CA ALA A 39 6.86 -2.43 5.60
C ALA A 39 6.84 -2.40 7.13
N ALA A 40 7.51 -3.38 7.75
CA ALA A 40 7.59 -3.45 9.20
C ALA A 40 8.21 -2.15 9.75
N PRO A 41 7.75 -1.68 10.92
CA PRO A 41 8.45 -0.61 11.62
C PRO A 41 9.89 -1.06 11.94
N THR A 42 10.81 -0.09 11.92
CA THR A 42 12.25 -0.31 12.18
C THR A 42 12.79 0.64 13.26
N HIS A 43 11.92 1.48 13.82
CA HIS A 43 12.29 2.48 14.81
C HIS A 43 12.09 1.89 16.21
N ALA A 44 13.17 1.65 16.94
CA ALA A 44 13.16 0.91 18.20
C ALA A 44 12.16 1.46 19.23
N VAL A 45 12.08 2.79 19.39
CA VAL A 45 11.12 3.41 20.34
C VAL A 45 9.68 3.20 19.87
N PHE A 46 9.42 3.25 18.57
CA PHE A 46 8.07 3.04 18.05
C PHE A 46 7.63 1.60 18.29
N GLU A 47 8.52 0.64 18.04
CA GLU A 47 8.25 -0.77 18.30
C GLU A 47 8.03 -1.05 19.79
N ALA A 48 8.85 -0.45 20.67
CA ALA A 48 8.72 -0.64 22.11
C ALA A 48 7.41 -0.05 22.66
N GLU A 49 7.10 1.21 22.34
CA GLU A 49 5.96 1.92 22.90
C GLU A 49 4.65 1.51 22.22
N CYS A 50 4.60 1.53 20.88
CA CYS A 50 3.38 1.24 20.12
C CYS A 50 3.14 -0.26 19.93
N GLY A 51 4.11 -1.10 20.27
CA GLY A 51 4.02 -2.56 20.28
C GLY A 51 3.72 -3.17 21.65
N ALA A 52 3.59 -2.36 22.71
CA ALA A 52 3.45 -2.85 24.08
C ALA A 52 2.15 -3.62 24.35
N CYS A 53 1.07 -3.29 23.62
CA CYS A 53 -0.26 -3.88 23.83
C CYS A 53 -0.80 -4.66 22.61
N HIS A 54 -0.35 -4.33 21.41
CA HIS A 54 -0.74 -4.96 20.15
C HIS A 54 0.44 -4.96 19.18
N LEU A 55 0.26 -5.49 17.97
CA LEU A 55 1.29 -5.36 16.93
C LEU A 55 1.62 -3.89 16.68
N ALA A 56 2.90 -3.52 16.63
CA ALA A 56 3.32 -2.20 16.16
C ALA A 56 2.92 -2.04 14.68
N TYR A 57 1.79 -1.39 14.43
CA TYR A 57 1.23 -1.28 13.09
C TYR A 57 2.17 -0.53 12.15
N PRO A 58 2.42 -1.03 10.92
CA PRO A 58 3.18 -0.31 9.92
C PRO A 58 2.66 1.13 9.72
N PRO A 59 3.54 2.15 9.75
CA PRO A 59 3.11 3.54 9.66
C PRO A 59 2.43 3.86 8.32
N GLY A 60 2.73 3.10 7.25
CA GLY A 60 2.12 3.25 5.94
C GLY A 60 0.67 2.77 5.82
N LEU A 61 0.10 2.13 6.85
CA LEU A 61 -1.31 1.69 6.85
C LEU A 61 -2.30 2.85 6.99
N LEU A 62 -1.85 4.01 7.47
CA LEU A 62 -2.69 5.18 7.70
C LEU A 62 -2.02 6.45 7.17
N PRO A 63 -2.80 7.42 6.67
CA PRO A 63 -2.26 8.73 6.32
C PRO A 63 -1.80 9.48 7.58
N ALA A 64 -0.85 10.41 7.42
CA ALA A 64 -0.25 11.16 8.52
C ALA A 64 -1.26 11.89 9.43
N VAL A 65 -2.37 12.38 8.87
CA VAL A 65 -3.44 13.04 9.64
C VAL A 65 -4.10 12.10 10.65
N SER A 66 -4.24 10.81 10.32
CA SER A 66 -4.80 9.82 11.24
C SER A 66 -3.84 9.57 12.41
N TRP A 67 -2.55 9.42 12.12
CA TRP A 67 -1.52 9.28 13.16
C TRP A 67 -1.46 10.50 14.08
N THR A 68 -1.57 11.71 13.53
CA THR A 68 -1.60 12.95 14.31
C THR A 68 -2.74 12.93 15.34
N ARG A 69 -3.92 12.44 14.94
CA ARG A 69 -5.07 12.30 15.84
C ARG A 69 -4.87 11.24 16.90
N ILE A 70 -4.28 10.09 16.54
CA ILE A 70 -3.97 9.00 17.48
C ILE A 70 -3.00 9.50 18.55
N MET A 71 -1.90 10.14 18.15
CA MET A 71 -0.87 10.65 19.07
C MET A 71 -1.40 11.75 20.00
N ALA A 72 -2.39 12.53 19.55
CA ALA A 72 -2.99 13.61 20.34
C ALA A 72 -4.03 13.12 21.38
N GLY A 73 -4.43 11.85 21.35
CA GLY A 73 -5.48 11.29 22.23
C GLY A 73 -5.08 9.97 22.87
N LEU A 74 -3.79 9.79 23.17
CA LEU A 74 -3.26 8.54 23.73
C LEU A 74 -3.84 8.23 25.13
N GLU A 75 -4.27 9.22 25.89
CA GLU A 75 -4.93 9.03 27.18
C GLU A 75 -6.32 8.38 27.07
N GLN A 76 -6.90 8.33 25.88
CA GLN A 76 -8.20 7.72 25.56
C GLN A 76 -8.07 6.76 24.36
N HIS A 77 -7.10 5.85 24.44
CA HIS A 77 -6.71 4.97 23.35
C HIS A 77 -7.51 3.65 23.37
N PHE A 78 -8.67 3.65 22.71
CA PHE A 78 -9.51 2.45 22.53
C PHE A 78 -9.93 1.75 23.84
N GLY A 79 -10.16 2.52 24.90
CA GLY A 79 -10.52 2.02 26.22
C GLY A 79 -9.34 1.83 27.16
N GLU A 80 -8.12 2.10 26.71
CA GLU A 80 -6.89 2.06 27.51
C GLU A 80 -6.22 3.44 27.56
N ASN A 81 -5.34 3.67 28.54
CA ASN A 81 -4.49 4.85 28.59
C ASN A 81 -3.08 4.49 28.08
N ALA A 82 -2.74 4.97 26.89
CA ALA A 82 -1.45 4.78 26.24
C ALA A 82 -0.58 6.05 26.29
N ALA A 83 -0.82 6.97 27.23
CA ALA A 83 -0.10 8.23 27.31
C ALA A 83 1.41 7.99 27.50
N LEU A 84 2.20 8.69 26.68
CA LEU A 84 3.66 8.67 26.76
C LEU A 84 4.16 9.89 27.52
N ALA A 85 5.32 9.75 28.17
CA ALA A 85 6.02 10.89 28.74
C ALA A 85 6.33 11.92 27.65
N PRO A 86 6.31 13.23 27.97
CA PRO A 86 6.71 14.26 27.02
C PRO A 86 8.15 14.00 26.55
N ALA A 87 8.43 14.33 25.29
CA ALA A 87 9.78 14.19 24.74
C ALA A 87 10.77 14.98 25.60
N VAL A 88 11.77 14.30 26.13
CA VAL A 88 12.96 14.93 26.72
C VAL A 88 13.86 15.37 25.59
N ALA A 89 14.09 16.68 25.50
CA ALA A 89 14.98 17.31 24.52
C ALA A 89 16.46 17.07 24.84
#